data_AF-A0ABD0QL34-F1
#
_entry.id   AF-A0ABD0QL34-F1
#
_cell.length_a   1.000
_cell.length_b   1.000
_cell.length_c   1.000
_cell.angle_alpha   90.00
_cell.angle_beta   90.00
_cell.angle_gamma   90.00
#
_symmetry.space_group_name_H-M   'P 1'
#
loop_
_entity.id
_entity.type
_entity.pdbx_description
1 polymer ?
#
loop_
_entity_poly.entity_id
_entity_poly.type
_entity_poly.pdbx_seq_one_letter_code
_entity_poly.pdbx_strand_id
1 'polypeptide(L)' 'DNLPRGNGCNSLKWVTKWVDYSNKYGFGYQLSDNTVGVLFNNGTHMSLLSDK' A
#
# COMPACT_ATOMS: atom_id res chain seq x y z
N ASP A 1 8.26 -10.89 -31.95
CA ASP A 1 8.45 -9.77 -31.00
C ASP A 1 7.24 -8.85 -30.93
N ASN A 2 6.08 -9.34 -30.47
CA ASN A 2 4.88 -8.51 -30.31
C ASN A 2 4.22 -8.82 -28.96
N LEU A 3 4.67 -8.12 -27.91
CA LEU A 3 3.90 -7.99 -26.67
C LEU A 3 3.03 -6.74 -26.79
N PRO A 4 1.75 -6.80 -26.35
CA PRO A 4 0.87 -5.66 -26.47
C PRO A 4 1.41 -4.53 -25.58
N ARG A 5 1.60 -3.34 -26.14
CA ARG A 5 1.77 -2.10 -25.36
C ARG A 5 0.45 -1.84 -24.64
N GLY A 6 0.23 -2.53 -23.53
CA GLY A 6 -0.84 -2.21 -22.60
C GLY A 6 -0.63 -0.79 -22.11
N ASN A 7 -1.61 0.08 -22.35
CA ASN A 7 -1.64 1.39 -21.73
C ASN A 7 -1.51 1.25 -20.21
N GLY A 8 -0.50 1.91 -19.66
CA GLY A 8 -0.23 1.99 -18.22
C GLY A 8 0.94 1.10 -17.80
N CYS A 9 2.12 1.71 -17.64
CA CYS A 9 2.96 1.36 -16.49
C CYS A 9 2.10 1.68 -15.26
N ASN A 10 1.22 0.75 -14.89
CA ASN A 10 0.32 0.90 -13.77
C ASN A 10 1.20 0.87 -12.52
N SER A 11 1.58 2.08 -12.11
CA SER A 11 2.44 2.46 -10.99
C SER A 11 2.78 1.29 -10.08
N LEU A 12 3.97 0.70 -10.27
CA LEU A 12 4.54 -0.22 -9.30
C LEU A 12 4.52 0.48 -7.94
N LYS A 13 3.74 -0.04 -7.00
CA LYS A 13 3.69 0.47 -5.64
C LYS A 13 4.61 -0.37 -4.76
N TRP A 14 5.44 0.29 -3.97
CA TRP A 14 6.27 -0.36 -2.96
C TRP A 14 6.12 0.36 -1.62
N VAL A 15 6.39 -0.35 -0.52
CA VAL A 15 6.33 0.25 0.82
C VAL A 15 7.55 1.15 1.01
N THR A 16 7.31 2.40 1.40
CA THR A 16 8.36 3.39 1.67
C THR A 16 8.59 3.62 3.16
N LYS A 17 7.56 3.39 3.99
CA LYS A 17 7.62 3.50 5.45
C LYS A 17 6.69 2.46 6.07
N TRP A 18 7.05 1.98 7.26
CA TRP A 18 6.21 1.06 8.04
C TRP A 18 6.38 1.28 9.54
N VAL A 19 5.34 0.89 10.29
CA VAL A 19 5.33 0.83 11.75
C VAL A 19 4.70 -0.49 12.15
N ASP A 20 5.46 -1.30 12.89
CA ASP A 20 4.93 -2.52 13.49
C ASP A 20 4.40 -2.23 14.89
N TYR A 21 3.08 -2.30 15.06
CA TYR A 21 2.41 -2.20 16.34
C TYR A 21 1.44 -3.37 16.56
N SER A 22 1.84 -4.53 16.03
CA SER A 22 1.11 -5.81 16.10
C SER A 22 0.88 -6.31 17.53
N ASN A 23 1.63 -5.83 18.52
CA ASN A 23 1.37 -6.14 19.93
C ASN A 23 -0.04 -5.72 20.37
N LYS A 24 -0.59 -4.62 19.83
CA LYS A 24 -1.89 -4.07 20.25
C LYS A 24 -2.90 -3.85 19.13
N TYR A 25 -2.48 -3.37 17.97
CA TYR A 25 -3.42 -2.94 16.92
C TYR A 25 -3.16 -3.61 15.57
N GLY A 26 -1.91 -3.62 15.10
CA GLY A 26 -1.59 -4.10 13.76
C GLY A 26 -0.35 -3.48 13.13
N PHE A 27 -0.23 -3.64 11.82
CA PHE A 27 0.89 -3.20 10.99
C PHE A 27 0.49 -2.03 10.08
N GLY A 28 1.11 -0.87 10.27
CA GLY A 28 0.91 0.32 9.45
C GLY A 28 1.97 0.45 8.36
N TYR A 29 1.57 0.89 7.16
CA TYR A 29 2.48 1.07 6.02
C TYR A 29 2.10 2.30 5.17
N GLN A 30 3.09 2.87 4.50
CA GLN A 30 2.93 3.90 3.48
C GLN A 30 3.53 3.40 2.16
N LEU A 31 2.81 3.58 1.07
CA LEU A 31 3.23 3.23 -0.28
C LEU A 31 3.96 4.39 -0.98
N SER A 32 4.60 4.10 -2.11
CA SER A 32 5.33 5.06 -2.94
C SER A 32 4.49 6.18 -3.55
N ASP A 33 3.17 6.01 -3.57
CA ASP A 33 2.20 7.02 -4.02
C ASP A 33 1.54 7.79 -2.87
N ASN A 34 2.14 7.74 -1.68
CA ASN A 34 1.65 8.34 -0.43
C ASN A 34 0.33 7.78 0.10
N THR A 35 -0.19 6.69 -0.48
CA THR A 35 -1.28 5.92 0.14
C THR A 35 -0.80 5.36 1.48
N VAL A 36 -1.61 5.51 2.52
CA VAL A 36 -1.35 4.96 3.86
C VAL A 36 -2.32 3.83 4.13
N GLY A 37 -1.87 2.74 4.75
CA GLY A 37 -2.71 1.61 5.11
C GLY A 37 -2.37 1.00 6.47
N VAL A 38 -3.34 0.28 7.03
CA VAL A 38 -3.21 -0.47 8.27
C VAL A 38 -3.79 -1.88 8.06
N LEU A 39 -3.02 -2.89 8.44
CA LEU A 39 -3.47 -4.27 8.61
C LEU A 39 -3.68 -4.52 10.11
N PHE A 40 -4.92 -4.70 10.54
CA PHE A 40 -5.25 -4.96 11.93
C PHE A 40 -4.98 -6.42 12.31
N ASN A 41 -4.75 -6.67 13.61
CA ASN A 41 -4.49 -8.02 14.14
C ASN A 41 -5.63 -9.02 13.86
N ASN A 42 -6.85 -8.54 13.70
CA ASN A 42 -8.02 -9.35 13.35
C ASN A 42 -8.14 -9.63 11.84
N GLY A 43 -7.15 -9.24 11.03
CA GLY A 43 -7.10 -9.46 9.59
C GLY A 43 -7.87 -8.43 8.76
N THR A 44 -8.50 -7.42 9.37
CA THR A 44 -9.15 -6.35 8.58
C THR A 44 -8.11 -5.35 8.07
N HIS A 45 -8.42 -4.71 6.94
CA HIS A 45 -7.53 -3.75 6.28
C HIS A 45 -8.23 -2.41 6.08
N MET A 46 -7.52 -1.32 6.35
CA MET A 46 -7.95 0.05 6.05
C MET A 46 -6.89 0.75 5.20
N SER A 47 -7.31 1.61 4.28
CA SER A 47 -6.40 2.42 3.47
C SER A 47 -6.98 3.81 3.22
N LEU A 48 -6.09 4.80 3.26
CA LEU A 48 -6.37 6.19 2.95
C LEU A 48 -5.54 6.58 1.71
N LEU A 49 -6.25 6.98 0.66
CA LEU A 49 -5.62 7.52 -0.55
C LEU A 49 -5.05 8.91 -0.25
N SER A 50 -3.97 9.28 -0.93
CA SER A 50 -3.48 10.66 -0.86
C SER A 50 -4.54 11.59 -1.44
N ASP A 51 -4.84 12.67 -0.73
CA ASP A 51 -5.57 13.81 -1.29
C ASP A 51 -4.77 14.31 -2.49
N LYS A 52 -5.43 14.41 -3.66
CA LYS A 52 -4.79 14.73 -4.93
C LYS A 52 -4.84 16.22 -5.19
#